data_AF-A0A963MZM3-F1
#
_entry.id   AF-A0A963MZM3-F1
#
_cell.length_a   1.000
_cell.length_b   1.000
_cell.length_c   1.000
_cell.angle_alpha   90.00
_cell.angle_beta   90.00
_cell.angle_gamma   90.00
#
_symmetry.space_group_name_H-M   'P 1'
#
loop_
_entity.id
_entity.type
_entity.pdbx_description
1 polymer ?
#
loop_
_entity_poly.entity_id
_entity_poly.type
_entity_poly.pdbx_seq_one_letter_code
_entity_poly.pdbx_strand_id
1 'polypeptide(L)'
;MSAPRIDLIDDRLRVTGTSHDGEVPLDAIDRLVSCQLEDTIHQGDEGFHIVLAGDRFILIGPFAAGGLGAVDDLRAARPGLPEGRARLPGVPRRLRSPGLLGLRLFPMPGLGVFPSAQLPDLDEDTDPHG
;
A
#
# COMPACT_ATOMS: atom_id res chain seq x y z
N MET A 1 12.10 12.79 -14.33
CA MET A 1 11.80 12.02 -13.11
C MET A 1 11.41 10.62 -13.54
N SER A 2 11.98 9.59 -12.92
CA SER A 2 11.56 8.21 -13.16
C SER A 2 10.13 8.01 -12.67
N ALA A 3 9.37 7.13 -13.32
CA ALA A 3 8.01 6.81 -12.90
C ALA A 3 8.03 6.15 -11.50
N PRO A 4 7.07 6.47 -10.61
CA PRO A 4 6.87 5.78 -9.35
C PRO A 4 6.83 4.27 -9.52
N ARG A 5 7.60 3.53 -8.71
CA ARG A 5 7.73 2.07 -8.81
C ARG A 5 7.99 1.43 -7.46
N ILE A 6 7.54 0.18 -7.32
CA ILE A 6 7.89 -0.71 -6.23
C ILE A 6 8.38 -2.05 -6.75
N ASP A 7 9.44 -2.57 -6.14
CA ASP A 7 10.03 -3.87 -6.48
C ASP A 7 10.57 -4.54 -5.20
N LEU A 8 10.62 -5.89 -5.19
CA LEU A 8 11.35 -6.65 -4.18
C LEU A 8 12.77 -6.94 -4.68
N ILE A 9 13.79 -6.38 -4.03
CA ILE A 9 15.20 -6.49 -4.44
C ILE A 9 16.07 -6.70 -3.19
N ASP A 10 17.00 -7.66 -3.21
CA ASP A 10 17.94 -7.94 -2.12
C ASP A 10 17.26 -8.05 -0.74
N ASP A 11 16.18 -8.83 -0.67
CA ASP A 11 15.33 -9.01 0.51
C ASP A 11 14.76 -7.70 1.09
N ARG A 12 14.53 -6.71 0.23
CA ARG A 12 13.96 -5.41 0.59
C ARG A 12 12.84 -5.03 -0.36
N LEU A 13 11.72 -4.61 0.21
CA LEU A 13 10.64 -3.98 -0.55
C LEU A 13 10.98 -2.51 -0.72
N ARG A 14 11.24 -2.09 -1.96
CA ARG A 14 11.78 -0.76 -2.27
C ARG A 14 10.82 0.06 -3.11
N VAL A 15 10.56 1.28 -2.67
CA VAL A 15 9.77 2.29 -3.39
C VAL A 15 10.70 3.37 -3.94
N THR A 16 10.54 3.70 -5.23
CA THR A 16 11.32 4.74 -5.91
C THR A 16 10.44 5.64 -6.79
N GLY A 17 10.92 6.85 -7.08
CA GLY A 17 10.28 7.77 -8.02
C GLY A 17 9.16 8.61 -7.43
N THR A 18 9.09 8.69 -6.10
CA THR A 18 8.08 9.42 -5.32
C THR A 18 8.75 10.37 -4.31
N SER A 19 7.98 11.29 -3.72
CA SER A 19 8.46 12.08 -2.56
C SER A 19 8.55 11.27 -1.26
N HIS A 20 8.10 10.01 -1.29
CA HIS A 20 8.03 9.09 -0.16
C HIS A 20 8.83 7.82 -0.46
N ASP A 21 9.95 7.97 -1.16
CA ASP A 21 10.88 6.88 -1.46
C ASP A 21 11.47 6.29 -0.18
N GLY A 22 11.76 5.01 -0.24
CA GLY A 22 12.31 4.28 0.89
C GLY A 22 12.32 2.78 0.63
N GLU A 23 12.81 2.06 1.61
CA GLU A 23 12.86 0.61 1.57
C GLU A 23 12.63 0.05 2.97
N VAL A 24 12.10 -1.17 3.01
CA VAL A 24 11.87 -1.93 4.22
C VAL A 24 12.41 -3.33 4.00
N PRO A 25 13.24 -3.87 4.91
CA PRO A 25 13.74 -5.23 4.79
C PRO A 25 12.61 -6.25 5.07
N LEU A 26 12.66 -7.40 4.40
CA LEU A 26 11.63 -8.44 4.48
C LEU A 26 11.38 -8.96 5.90
N ASP A 27 12.42 -8.99 6.74
CA ASP A 27 12.36 -9.46 8.12
C ASP A 27 11.63 -8.49 9.06
N ALA A 28 11.60 -7.20 8.71
CA ALA A 28 10.83 -6.19 9.41
C ALA A 28 9.36 -6.14 8.97
N ILE A 29 8.95 -6.90 7.95
CA ILE A 29 7.56 -6.93 7.49
C ILE A 29 6.74 -7.86 8.38
N ASP A 30 5.78 -7.25 9.08
CA ASP A 30 4.92 -7.91 10.06
C ASP A 30 3.65 -8.46 9.41
N ARG A 31 3.08 -7.74 8.44
CA ARG A 31 1.75 -8.06 7.88
C ARG A 31 1.54 -7.44 6.51
N LEU A 32 0.76 -8.11 5.67
CA LEU A 32 0.20 -7.59 4.42
C LEU A 32 -1.32 -7.42 4.56
N VAL A 33 -1.85 -6.25 4.22
CA VAL A 33 -3.29 -5.98 4.26
C VAL A 33 -3.79 -5.65 2.86
N SER A 34 -4.72 -6.45 2.37
CA SER A 34 -5.47 -6.15 1.13
C SER A 34 -6.63 -5.24 1.47
N CYS A 35 -6.65 -4.05 0.88
CA CYS A 35 -7.59 -3.00 1.21
C CYS A 35 -8.57 -2.77 0.06
N GLN A 36 -9.83 -2.50 0.38
CA GLN A 36 -10.81 -1.96 -0.56
C GLN A 36 -11.10 -0.50 -0.21
N LEU A 37 -11.02 0.37 -1.21
CA LEU A 37 -11.47 1.75 -1.11
C LEU A 37 -12.91 1.85 -1.59
N GLU A 38 -13.78 2.35 -0.72
CA GLU A 38 -15.17 2.66 -1.10
C GLU A 38 -15.20 3.90 -2.01
N ASP A 39 -15.41 3.71 -3.31
CA ASP A 39 -15.58 4.82 -4.25
C ASP A 39 -17.05 5.23 -4.36
N THR A 40 -17.43 6.20 -3.54
CA THR A 40 -18.78 6.81 -3.58
C THR A 40 -19.07 7.58 -4.87
N ILE A 41 -18.06 7.90 -5.69
CA ILE A 41 -18.19 8.70 -6.93
C ILE A 41 -18.36 7.80 -8.15
N HIS A 42 -17.59 6.71 -8.25
CA HIS A 42 -17.61 5.82 -9.42
C HIS A 42 -18.38 4.50 -9.23
N GLN A 43 -19.03 4.30 -8.07
CA GLN A 43 -19.81 3.08 -7.76
C GLN A 43 -19.01 1.78 -7.99
N GLY A 44 -17.75 1.76 -7.55
CA GLY A 44 -16.88 0.59 -7.62
C GLY A 44 -15.93 0.53 -6.44
N ASP A 45 -15.50 -0.67 -6.08
CA ASP A 45 -14.46 -0.85 -5.07
C ASP A 45 -13.09 -0.87 -5.76
N GLU A 46 -12.17 -0.04 -5.28
CA GLU A 46 -10.79 -0.01 -5.79
C GLU A 46 -9.83 -0.69 -4.80
N GLY A 47 -9.15 -1.74 -5.27
CA GLY A 47 -8.26 -2.55 -4.45
C GLY A 47 -6.84 -2.00 -4.37
N PHE A 48 -6.25 -1.98 -3.18
CA PHE A 48 -4.85 -1.60 -2.95
C PHE A 48 -4.25 -2.38 -1.79
N HIS A 49 -2.95 -2.25 -1.55
CA HIS A 49 -2.28 -3.01 -0.48
C HIS A 49 -1.55 -2.08 0.49
N ILE A 50 -1.52 -2.48 1.76
CA ILE A 50 -0.68 -1.89 2.80
C ILE A 50 0.23 -2.97 3.35
N VAL A 51 1.53 -2.71 3.37
CA VAL A 51 2.52 -3.57 4.04
C VAL A 51 2.90 -2.90 5.35
N LEU A 52 2.64 -3.56 6.48
CA LEU A 52 3.01 -3.08 7.82
C LEU A 52 4.39 -3.60 8.19
N ALA A 53 5.24 -2.71 8.69
CA ALA A 53 6.60 -3.04 9.07
C ALA A 53 7.12 -2.15 10.20
N GLY A 54 6.97 -2.61 11.44
CA GLY A 54 7.43 -1.93 12.64
C GLY A 54 6.87 -0.51 12.77
N ASP A 55 7.75 0.48 12.68
CA ASP A 55 7.42 1.91 12.78
C ASP A 55 6.98 2.53 11.44
N ARG A 56 6.80 1.72 10.40
CA ARG A 56 6.48 2.17 9.04
C ARG A 56 5.38 1.32 8.40
N PHE A 57 4.84 1.86 7.32
CA PHE A 57 4.05 1.09 6.36
C PHE A 57 4.39 1.51 4.93
N ILE A 58 4.16 0.59 4.00
CA ILE A 58 4.24 0.86 2.56
C ILE A 58 2.82 0.85 2.01
N LEU A 59 2.42 1.95 1.37
CA LEU A 59 1.17 2.02 0.62
C LEU A 59 1.44 1.65 -0.83
N ILE A 60 0.71 0.68 -1.36
CA ILE A 60 0.83 0.19 -2.74
C ILE A 60 -0.50 0.43 -3.45
N GLY A 61 -0.60 1.57 -4.12
CA GLY A 61 -1.78 1.92 -4.90
C GLY A 61 -2.03 0.98 -6.10
N PRO A 62 -3.28 0.95 -6.60
CA PRO A 62 -3.75 0.02 -7.63
C PRO A 62 -2.96 0.11 -8.95
N PHE A 63 -2.46 1.29 -9.29
CA PHE A 63 -1.74 1.56 -10.53
C PHE A 63 -0.24 1.76 -10.32
N ALA A 64 0.28 1.40 -9.15
CA ALA A 64 1.72 1.49 -8.89
C ALA A 64 2.48 0.53 -9.83
N ALA A 65 3.46 1.05 -10.57
CA ALA A 65 4.28 0.21 -11.43
C ALA A 65 5.03 -0.82 -10.56
N GLY A 66 4.93 -2.10 -10.94
CA GLY A 66 5.49 -3.21 -10.16
C GLY A 66 4.67 -3.60 -8.91
N GLY A 67 3.58 -2.90 -8.58
CA GLY A 67 2.79 -3.12 -7.36
C GLY A 67 2.33 -4.56 -7.15
N LEU A 68 1.61 -5.13 -8.11
CA LEU A 68 1.13 -6.51 -8.00
C LEU A 68 2.28 -7.53 -7.98
N GLY A 69 3.30 -7.33 -8.81
CA GLY A 69 4.49 -8.19 -8.83
C GLY A 69 5.22 -8.18 -7.49
N ALA A 70 5.42 -7.01 -6.89
CA ALA A 70 6.08 -6.88 -5.60
C ALA A 70 5.27 -7.53 -4.45
N VAL A 71 3.94 -7.52 -4.54
CA VAL A 71 3.07 -8.24 -3.59
C VAL A 71 3.18 -9.76 -3.77
N ASP A 72 3.17 -10.25 -5.01
CA ASP A 72 3.33 -11.68 -5.30
C ASP A 72 4.72 -12.18 -4.90
N ASP A 73 5.76 -11.41 -5.18
CA ASP A 73 7.14 -11.69 -4.78
C ASP A 73 7.27 -11.70 -3.24
N LEU A 74 6.62 -10.76 -2.54
CA LEU A 74 6.57 -10.75 -1.08
C LEU A 74 5.91 -12.01 -0.52
N ARG A 75 4.77 -12.42 -1.08
CA ARG A 75 4.08 -13.66 -0.69
C ARG A 75 4.94 -14.90 -0.92
N ALA A 76 5.65 -14.94 -2.05
CA ALA A 76 6.57 -16.03 -2.37
C ALA A 76 7.76 -16.08 -1.41
N ALA A 77 8.33 -14.92 -1.05
CA ALA A 77 9.46 -14.82 -0.13
C ALA A 77 9.07 -15.06 1.34
N ARG A 78 7.82 -14.79 1.71
CA ARG A 78 7.29 -14.93 3.08
C ARG A 78 5.96 -15.71 3.08
N PRO A 79 5.96 -17.03 2.81
CA PRO A 79 4.75 -17.84 2.66
C PRO A 79 3.89 -18.01 3.93
N GLY A 80 4.36 -17.55 5.09
CA GLY A 80 3.62 -17.50 6.35
C GLY A 80 3.36 -16.08 6.86
N LEU A 81 3.55 -15.06 6.01
CA LEU A 81 3.27 -13.68 6.39
C LEU A 81 1.79 -13.53 6.76
N PRO A 82 1.46 -12.97 7.93
CA PRO A 82 0.09 -12.64 8.27
C PRO A 82 -0.56 -11.78 7.18
N GLU A 83 -1.73 -12.19 6.71
CA GLU A 83 -2.54 -11.43 5.77
C GLU A 83 -3.84 -10.94 6.43
N GLY A 84 -4.29 -9.75 6.03
CA GLY A 84 -5.53 -9.15 6.49
C GLY A 84 -6.34 -8.57 5.34
N ARG A 85 -7.61 -8.27 5.62
CA ARG A 85 -8.48 -7.51 4.75
C ARG A 85 -9.06 -6.33 5.52
N ALA A 86 -9.11 -5.18 4.86
CA ALA A 86 -9.67 -3.97 5.46
C ALA A 86 -10.46 -3.17 4.42
N ARG A 87 -11.43 -2.41 4.90
CA ARG A 87 -12.11 -1.38 4.12
C ARG A 87 -11.66 -0.01 4.59
N LEU A 88 -11.46 0.90 3.64
CA LEU A 88 -11.25 2.31 3.95
C LEU A 88 -12.38 3.13 3.35
N PRO A 89 -13.08 3.96 4.14
CA PRO A 89 -14.11 4.87 3.64
C PRO A 89 -13.50 6.05 2.84
N GLY A 90 -12.17 6.21 2.88
CA GLY A 90 -11.47 7.22 2.12
C GLY A 90 -9.97 7.22 2.36
N VAL A 91 -9.21 7.69 1.38
CA VAL A 91 -7.76 7.88 1.51
C VAL A 91 -7.45 9.27 2.04
N PRO A 92 -6.70 9.43 3.15
CA PRO A 92 -6.22 10.72 3.62
C PRO A 92 -5.47 11.49 2.52
N ARG A 93 -5.69 12.81 2.40
CA ARG A 93 -5.11 13.63 1.31
C ARG A 93 -3.59 13.50 1.19
N ARG A 94 -2.87 13.24 2.28
CA ARG A 94 -1.40 13.05 2.25
C ARG A 94 -0.96 11.76 1.57
N LEU A 95 -1.81 10.73 1.59
CA LEU A 95 -1.56 9.39 1.05
C LEU A 95 -2.08 9.21 -0.38
N ARG A 96 -2.70 10.24 -0.96
CA ARG A 96 -3.26 10.16 -2.31
C ARG A 96 -2.19 10.33 -3.38
N SER A 97 -2.40 9.66 -4.51
CA SER A 97 -1.56 9.80 -5.69
C SER A 97 -1.58 11.26 -6.20
N PRO A 98 -0.42 11.89 -6.45
CA PRO A 98 -0.37 13.12 -7.22
C PRO A 98 -0.74 12.80 -8.68
N GLY A 99 -1.80 13.42 -9.20
CA GLY A 99 -2.21 13.27 -10.59
C GLY A 99 -1.21 13.89 -11.58
N LEU A 100 -1.56 13.92 -12.87
CA LEU A 100 -0.69 14.32 -14.00
C LEU A 100 -0.03 15.71 -13.86
N LEU A 101 -0.53 16.57 -12.96
CA LEU A 101 -0.01 17.92 -12.67
C LEU A 101 0.54 18.07 -11.24
N GLY A 102 0.84 16.98 -10.54
CA GLY A 102 1.21 17.02 -9.12
C GLY A 102 0.04 17.29 -8.17
N LEU A 103 -1.18 17.45 -8.69
CA LEU A 103 -2.39 17.73 -7.92
C LEU A 103 -3.07 16.43 -7.48
N ARG A 104 -3.41 16.33 -6.19
CA ARG A 104 -4.11 15.19 -5.60
C ARG A 104 -5.63 15.30 -5.80
N LEU A 105 -6.07 15.27 -7.06
CA LEU A 105 -7.47 15.51 -7.44
C LEU A 105 -8.36 14.30 -7.22
N PHE A 106 -7.82 13.09 -7.32
CA PHE A 106 -8.57 11.85 -7.13
C PHE A 106 -8.33 11.26 -5.74
N PRO A 107 -9.32 10.60 -5.13
CA PRO A 107 -9.18 9.92 -3.83
C PRO A 107 -8.37 8.62 -3.90
N MET A 108 -7.57 8.40 -4.95
CA MET A 108 -6.84 7.15 -5.16
C MET A 108 -5.62 7.01 -4.22
N PRO A 109 -5.35 5.83 -3.66
CA PRO A 109 -4.14 5.55 -2.90
C PRO A 109 -2.89 5.75 -3.77
N GLY A 110 -1.89 6.44 -3.22
CA GLY A 110 -0.60 6.65 -3.87
C GLY A 110 0.36 5.46 -3.69
N LEU A 111 1.63 5.74 -3.93
CA LEU A 111 2.73 4.83 -3.64
C LEU A 111 3.73 5.54 -2.71
N GLY A 112 4.20 4.88 -1.65
CA GLY A 112 5.18 5.48 -0.74
C GLY A 112 5.44 4.67 0.54
N VAL A 113 6.54 5.00 1.19
CA VAL A 113 6.88 4.56 2.55
C VAL A 113 6.54 5.67 3.56
N PHE A 114 5.78 5.33 4.58
CA PHE A 114 5.23 6.28 5.56
C PHE A 114 5.45 5.80 6.99
N PRO A 115 5.51 6.71 7.99
CA PRO A 115 5.50 6.33 9.39
C PRO A 115 4.17 5.68 9.80
N SER A 116 4.20 4.65 10.65
CA SER A 116 3.00 3.95 11.14
C SER A 116 2.02 4.89 11.86
N ALA A 117 2.51 5.97 12.48
CA ALA A 117 1.67 7.03 13.06
C ALA A 117 0.75 7.74 12.05
N GLN A 118 0.99 7.57 10.74
CA GLN A 118 0.16 8.13 9.67
C GLN A 118 -0.80 7.11 9.05
N LEU A 119 -0.76 5.85 9.51
CA LEU A 119 -1.63 4.78 9.04
C LEU A 119 -3.09 5.20 9.30
N PRO A 120 -3.98 5.11 8.29
CA PRO A 120 -5.39 5.35 8.51
C PRO A 120 -5.98 4.24 9.39
N ASP A 121 -7.05 4.55 10.10
CA ASP A 121 -7.82 3.53 10.79
C ASP A 121 -8.36 2.55 9.75
N LEU A 122 -7.95 1.29 9.88
CA LEU A 122 -8.37 0.20 9.02
C LEU A 122 -9.63 -0.39 9.65
N ASP A 123 -10.76 -0.31 8.95
CA ASP A 123 -11.94 -1.07 9.33
C ASP A 123 -11.69 -2.50 8.88
N GLU A 124 -11.02 -3.26 9.74
CA GLU A 124 -10.67 -4.65 9.46
C GLU A 124 -11.96 -5.47 9.43
N ASP A 125 -12.17 -6.20 8.34
CA ASP A 125 -13.20 -7.23 8.30
C ASP A 125 -12.76 -8.28 9.35
N THR A 126 -13.27 -8.14 10.57
CA THR A 126 -13.08 -9.12 11.62
C THR A 126 -13.99 -10.27 11.23
N ASP A 127 -13.49 -11.18 10.39
CA ASP A 127 -14.23 -12.39 10.06
C ASP A 127 -14.48 -13.14 11.39
N PRO A 128 -15.73 -13.26 11.88
CA PRO A 128 -16.00 -13.95 13.14
C PRO A 128 -15.91 -15.48 13.00
N HIS A 129 -15.47 -15.97 11.84
CA HIS A 129 -15.40 -17.40 11.51
C HIS A 129 -14.05 -17.78 10.91
N GLY A 130 -13.01 -17.75 11.74
CA GLY A 130 -11.85 -18.64 11.59
C GLY A 130 -12.17 -20.06 12.05
#